data_AF-A0A0C2CSE8-F1
#
_entry.id   AF-A0A0C2CSE8-F1
#
_cell.length_a   1.000
_cell.length_b   1.000
_cell.length_c   1.000
_cell.angle_alpha   90.00
_cell.angle_beta   90.00
_cell.angle_gamma   90.00
#
_symmetry.space_group_name_H-M   'P 1'
#
loop_
_entity.id
_entity.type
_entity.pdbx_description
1 polymer ?
#
loop_
_entity_poly.entity_id
_entity_poly.type
_entity_poly.pdbx_seq_one_letter_code
_entity_poly.pdbx_strand_id
1 'polypeptide(L)'
;MFIKPTILAILAACGINSNPPDAPDEIEPPDDQQIDQHFCCQSVSAKPWSGEGCVTIAVEHINTCAKVLYCPGKWINDEGDVTCE
;
A
#
# COMPACT_ATOMS: atom_id res chain seq x y z
N MET A 1 -4.08 -39.68 58.72
CA MET A 1 -2.68 -40.15 58.65
C MET A 1 -2.50 -40.84 57.32
N PHE A 2 -1.92 -40.16 56.33
CA PHE A 2 -1.77 -40.68 54.96
C PHE A 2 -0.35 -40.38 54.46
N ILE A 3 0.44 -41.45 54.47
CA ILE A 3 1.47 -41.88 53.51
C ILE A 3 2.22 -40.81 52.68
N LYS A 4 3.52 -40.66 52.97
CA LYS A 4 4.54 -40.07 52.07
C LYS A 4 4.88 -41.08 50.96
N PRO A 5 5.21 -40.60 49.75
CA PRO A 5 6.53 -40.96 49.24
C PRO A 5 7.29 -39.79 48.60
N THR A 6 8.57 -39.75 48.95
CA THR A 6 9.66 -38.97 48.36
C THR A 6 9.84 -39.36 46.89
N ILE A 7 9.87 -38.40 45.96
CA ILE A 7 10.28 -38.65 44.57
C ILE A 7 11.64 -38.02 44.33
N LEU A 8 12.55 -38.89 43.93
CA LEU A 8 13.95 -38.67 43.59
C LEU A 8 14.08 -38.08 42.18
N ALA A 9 15.14 -37.28 42.00
CA ALA A 9 15.50 -36.49 40.83
C ALA A 9 15.66 -37.25 39.50
N ILE A 10 15.46 -36.54 38.38
CA ILE A 10 16.09 -36.85 37.09
C ILE A 10 16.61 -35.54 36.47
N LEU A 11 17.93 -35.49 36.27
CA LEU A 11 18.64 -34.52 35.47
C LEU A 11 18.28 -34.73 33.99
N ALA A 12 17.61 -33.76 33.38
CA ALA A 12 17.58 -33.63 31.93
C ALA A 12 18.48 -32.45 31.54
N ALA A 13 19.69 -32.78 31.09
CA ALA A 13 20.58 -31.85 30.44
C ALA A 13 19.95 -31.38 29.13
N CYS A 14 19.29 -30.22 29.14
CA CYS A 14 18.98 -29.52 27.91
C CYS A 14 20.24 -28.79 27.48
N GLY A 15 20.98 -29.42 26.57
CA GLY A 15 22.10 -28.80 25.86
C GLY A 15 21.64 -27.46 25.29
N ILE A 16 22.38 -26.42 25.65
CA ILE A 16 22.19 -25.06 25.15
C ILE A 16 22.66 -25.09 23.70
N ASN A 17 21.74 -25.34 22.76
CA ASN A 17 22.02 -25.10 21.36
C ASN A 17 21.77 -23.61 21.10
N SER A 18 22.82 -22.82 21.25
CA SER A 18 22.81 -21.38 21.01
C SER A 18 22.84 -21.09 19.51
N ASN A 19 21.77 -21.45 18.79
CA ASN A 19 21.51 -20.79 17.50
C ASN A 19 20.58 -19.61 17.77
N PRO A 20 21.02 -18.36 17.58
CA PRO A 20 20.10 -17.23 17.59
C PRO A 20 19.06 -17.46 16.50
N PRO A 21 17.78 -17.13 16.74
CA PRO A 21 16.78 -17.17 15.69
C PRO A 21 17.20 -16.24 14.56
N ASP A 22 17.04 -16.70 13.31
CA ASP A 22 17.21 -15.86 12.14
C ASP A 22 16.35 -14.59 12.31
N ALA A 23 16.93 -13.43 12.01
CA ALA A 23 16.18 -12.18 12.05
C ALA A 23 14.97 -12.28 11.10
N PRO A 24 13.82 -11.69 11.45
CA PRO A 24 12.66 -11.70 10.56
C PRO A 24 13.05 -11.09 9.22
N ASP A 25 12.61 -11.72 8.12
CA ASP A 25 12.82 -11.25 6.77
C ASP A 25 12.48 -9.74 6.70
N GLU A 26 13.42 -8.93 6.19
CA GLU A 26 13.15 -7.52 5.91
C GLU A 26 12.02 -7.45 4.88
N ILE A 27 10.82 -7.10 5.35
CA ILE A 27 9.71 -6.77 4.47
C ILE A 27 10.04 -5.41 3.87
N GLU A 28 10.45 -5.40 2.61
CA GLU A 28 10.61 -4.18 1.84
C GLU A 28 9.25 -3.44 1.84
N PRO A 29 9.21 -2.15 2.23
CA PRO A 29 7.98 -1.38 2.13
C PRO A 29 7.50 -1.43 0.68
N PRO A 30 6.19 -1.53 0.41
CA PRO A 30 5.71 -1.37 -0.96
C PRO A 30 6.22 -0.02 -1.47
N ASP A 31 6.85 -0.01 -2.65
CA ASP A 31 7.17 1.25 -3.33
C ASP A 31 5.89 2.09 -3.35
N ASP A 32 5.96 3.31 -2.83
CA ASP A 32 4.93 4.33 -3.01
C ASP A 32 4.95 4.73 -4.50
N GLN A 33 4.44 3.83 -5.35
CA GLN A 33 4.33 4.07 -6.78
C GLN A 33 3.45 5.30 -6.92
N GLN A 34 4.03 6.39 -7.40
CA GLN A 34 3.28 7.55 -7.85
C GLN A 34 2.45 7.07 -9.05
N ILE A 35 1.19 6.74 -8.79
CA ILE A 35 0.31 6.16 -9.81
C ILE A 35 -0.18 7.31 -10.68
N ASP A 36 0.30 7.39 -11.91
CA ASP A 36 -0.24 8.36 -12.85
C ASP A 36 -1.76 8.17 -13.02
N GLN A 37 -2.51 9.25 -13.06
CA GLN A 37 -3.97 9.20 -13.09
C GLN A 37 -4.55 9.84 -14.35
N HIS A 38 -5.54 9.16 -14.91
CA HIS A 38 -6.34 9.64 -16.04
C HIS A 38 -7.75 10.00 -15.59
N PHE A 39 -8.28 11.08 -16.15
CA PHE A 39 -9.63 11.56 -15.91
C PHE A 39 -10.35 11.87 -17.22
N CYS A 40 -11.62 11.49 -17.28
CA CYS A 40 -12.56 11.89 -18.32
C CYS A 40 -13.29 13.14 -17.86
N CYS A 41 -13.12 14.27 -18.55
CA CYS A 41 -13.62 15.57 -18.08
C CYS A 41 -14.59 16.20 -19.06
N GLN A 42 -15.45 17.09 -18.57
CA GLN A 42 -16.31 17.92 -19.42
C GLN A 42 -15.52 19.09 -20.02
N SER A 43 -14.54 19.62 -19.27
CA SER A 43 -13.60 20.65 -19.68
C SER A 43 -12.19 20.31 -19.21
N VAL A 44 -11.17 20.76 -19.95
CA VAL A 44 -9.76 20.66 -19.56
C VAL A 44 -9.12 22.01 -19.87
N SER A 45 -8.36 22.54 -18.93
CA SER A 45 -7.51 23.71 -19.09
C SER A 45 -6.05 23.29 -19.13
N ALA A 46 -5.29 23.91 -20.03
CA ALA A 46 -3.85 23.70 -20.12
C ALA A 46 -3.07 24.58 -19.13
N LYS A 47 -3.70 25.61 -18.54
CA LYS A 47 -3.08 26.53 -17.57
C LYS A 47 -4.17 27.09 -16.61
N PRO A 48 -4.23 26.64 -15.34
CA PRO A 48 -3.48 25.52 -14.76
C PRO A 48 -3.88 24.18 -15.40
N TRP A 49 -3.02 23.17 -15.31
CA TRP A 49 -3.35 21.79 -15.75
C TRP A 49 -4.47 21.24 -14.87
N SER A 50 -5.70 21.39 -15.34
CA SER A 50 -6.91 21.15 -14.56
C SER A 50 -8.08 20.78 -15.46
N GLY A 51 -9.17 20.29 -14.88
CA GLY A 51 -10.41 20.00 -15.59
C GLY A 51 -11.60 20.02 -14.65
N GLU A 52 -12.79 20.24 -15.21
CA GLU A 52 -14.05 20.26 -14.46
C GLU A 52 -14.97 19.13 -14.91
N GLY A 53 -15.81 18.67 -13.98
CA GLY A 53 -16.72 17.54 -14.21
C GLY A 53 -15.96 16.26 -14.58
N CYS A 54 -14.80 16.06 -13.96
CA CYS A 54 -13.90 14.95 -14.18
C CYS A 54 -14.31 13.69 -13.41
N VAL A 55 -14.17 12.54 -14.05
CA VAL A 55 -14.25 11.22 -13.41
C VAL A 55 -13.00 10.41 -13.70
N THR A 56 -12.55 9.64 -12.71
CA THR A 56 -11.41 8.73 -12.84
C THR A 56 -11.68 7.66 -13.88
N ILE A 57 -10.72 7.42 -14.77
CA ILE A 57 -10.78 6.33 -15.75
C ILE A 57 -9.50 5.51 -15.74
N ALA A 58 -9.61 4.23 -16.12
CA ALA A 58 -8.44 3.40 -16.39
C ALA A 58 -7.88 3.70 -17.80
N VAL A 59 -6.62 3.36 -18.03
CA VAL A 59 -5.90 3.66 -19.28
C VAL A 59 -6.58 3.06 -20.51
N GLU A 60 -7.22 1.91 -20.35
CA GLU A 60 -7.94 1.19 -21.41
C GLU A 60 -9.17 1.96 -21.90
N HIS A 61 -9.69 2.88 -21.10
CA HIS A 61 -10.89 3.67 -21.39
C HIS A 61 -10.58 5.09 -21.88
N ILE A 62 -9.32 5.49 -22.03
CA ILE A 62 -8.95 6.84 -22.49
C ILE A 62 -9.63 7.19 -23.82
N ASN A 63 -9.67 6.23 -24.76
CA ASN A 63 -10.22 6.43 -26.09
C ASN A 63 -11.76 6.57 -26.12
N THR A 64 -12.46 6.32 -25.01
CA THR A 64 -13.92 6.51 -24.92
C THR A 64 -14.30 7.94 -24.48
N CYS A 65 -13.32 8.75 -24.09
CA CYS A 65 -13.51 10.08 -23.54
C CYS A 65 -13.21 11.19 -24.53
N ALA A 66 -14.10 12.18 -24.60
CA ALA A 66 -13.93 13.32 -25.50
C ALA A 66 -12.80 14.26 -25.07
N LYS A 67 -12.59 14.42 -23.76
CA LYS A 67 -11.50 15.20 -23.18
C LYS A 67 -10.91 14.42 -22.03
N VAL A 68 -9.59 14.31 -22.04
CA VAL A 68 -8.83 13.55 -21.05
C VAL A 68 -7.84 14.48 -20.37
N LEU A 69 -7.84 14.48 -19.04
CA LEU A 69 -6.80 15.07 -18.22
C LEU A 69 -5.90 13.96 -17.70
N TYR A 70 -4.60 14.11 -17.91
CA TYR A 70 -3.56 13.21 -17.40
C TYR A 70 -2.77 13.96 -16.34
N CYS A 71 -2.76 13.44 -15.12
CA CYS A 71 -1.95 13.96 -14.02
C CYS A 71 -0.85 12.96 -13.70
N PRO A 72 0.42 13.28 -14.00
CA PRO A 72 1.53 12.48 -13.52
C PRO A 72 1.70 12.71 -12.01
N GLY A 73 1.74 11.64 -11.24
CA GLY A 73 2.06 11.68 -9.81
C GLY A 73 1.00 12.22 -8.86
N LYS A 74 0.74 13.54 -8.81
CA LYS A 74 -0.15 14.15 -7.80
C LYS A 74 -1.29 14.93 -8.42
N TRP A 75 -2.46 14.80 -7.81
CA TRP A 75 -3.66 15.51 -8.20
C TRP A 75 -4.56 15.72 -7.00
N ILE A 76 -5.37 16.77 -7.07
CA ILE A 76 -6.50 17.01 -6.19
C ILE A 76 -7.75 16.83 -7.04
N ASN A 77 -8.75 16.12 -6.52
CA ASN A 77 -10.09 16.05 -7.09
C ASN A 77 -11.08 16.53 -6.03
N ASP A 78 -11.65 17.71 -6.24
CA ASP A 78 -12.68 18.30 -5.39
C ASP A 78 -14.02 18.28 -6.13
N GLU A 79 -14.87 17.30 -5.81
CA GLU A 79 -16.20 17.12 -6.42
C GLU A 79 -16.23 17.09 -7.97
N GLY A 80 -15.15 16.63 -8.61
CA GLY A 80 -15.01 16.58 -10.06
C GLY A 80 -14.18 17.72 -10.65
N ASP A 81 -13.74 18.68 -9.85
CA ASP A 81 -12.74 19.66 -10.24
C ASP A 81 -11.35 19.12 -9.92
N VAL A 82 -10.62 18.76 -10.98
CA VAL A 82 -9.30 18.13 -10.87
C VAL A 82 -8.21 19.14 -11.19
N THR A 83 -7.18 19.20 -10.34
CA THR A 83 -5.94 19.94 -10.59
C THR A 83 -4.75 19.01 -10.46
N CYS A 84 -3.89 18.96 -11.47
CA CYS A 84 -2.59 18.28 -11.38
C CYS A 84 -1.56 19.19 -10.71
N GLU A 85 -0.68 18.63 -9.88
CA GLU A 85 0.41 19.36 -9.20
C GLU A 85 1.76 19.25 -9.92
#